data_AF-A0A840KD67-F1
#
_entry.id   AF-A0A840KD67-F1
#
_cell.length_a   1.000
_cell.length_b   1.000
_cell.length_c   1.000
_cell.angle_alpha   90.00
_cell.angle_beta   90.00
_cell.angle_gamma   90.00
#
_symmetry.space_group_name_H-M   'P 1'
#
loop_
_entity.id
_entity.type
_entity.pdbx_description
1 polymer ?
#
loop_
_entity_poly.entity_id
_entity_poly.type
_entity_poly.pdbx_seq_one_letter_code
_entity_poly.pdbx_strand_id
1 'polypeptide(L)'
;MRRQNNAQELDRLRAKYRNFKRTIPQKAAITMVNFFKRNFNVGGFVDVPFQRWKKSTYPGARTTMVRSGNTRREIKKIQVSESRVVVGIGNHNHYAKIHNEGGKILITPKMRRFFWAKYKETGKEYWKWLALTSKTHIEIPQRKFIGDSKALEKTLDRMVLSELKKILL
;
A
#
# COMPACT_ATOMS: atom_id res chain seq x y z
N MET A 1 3.58 -45.86 -32.81
CA MET A 1 4.29 -44.56 -32.69
C MET A 1 3.48 -43.43 -32.03
N ARG A 2 2.17 -43.21 -32.30
CA ARG A 2 1.39 -42.08 -31.72
C ARG A 2 1.26 -42.04 -30.18
N ARG A 3 1.22 -43.19 -29.48
CA ARG A 3 1.04 -43.23 -28.01
C ARG A 3 2.23 -42.70 -27.20
N GLN A 4 3.46 -42.85 -27.69
CA GLN A 4 4.66 -42.32 -27.02
C GLN A 4 4.71 -40.78 -27.06
N ASN A 5 4.14 -40.16 -28.11
CA ASN A 5 4.12 -38.71 -28.28
C ASN A 5 3.17 -38.02 -27.27
N ASN A 6 2.01 -38.61 -27.01
CA ASN A 6 1.04 -38.05 -26.06
C ASN A 6 1.53 -38.09 -24.60
N ALA A 7 2.26 -39.15 -24.22
CA ALA A 7 2.83 -39.26 -22.88
C ALA A 7 3.92 -38.20 -22.63
N GLN A 8 4.82 -38.01 -23.60
CA GLN A 8 5.83 -36.96 -23.53
C GLN A 8 5.23 -35.55 -23.45
N GLU A 9 4.15 -35.30 -24.20
CA GLU A 9 3.45 -34.02 -24.16
C GLU A 9 2.76 -33.77 -22.80
N LEU A 10 2.14 -34.80 -22.22
CA LEU A 10 1.56 -34.73 -20.87
C LEU A 10 2.64 -34.39 -19.82
N ASP A 11 3.82 -35.01 -19.91
CA ASP A 11 4.91 -34.74 -18.97
C ASP A 11 5.49 -33.33 -19.13
N ARG A 12 5.54 -32.81 -20.36
CA ARG A 12 5.89 -31.40 -20.62
C ARG A 12 4.86 -30.46 -19.99
N LEU A 13 3.57 -30.71 -20.19
CA LEU A 13 2.49 -29.91 -19.58
C LEU A 13 2.56 -29.94 -18.05
N ARG A 14 2.80 -31.11 -17.45
CA ARG A 14 3.02 -31.24 -16.00
C ARG A 14 4.20 -30.41 -15.52
N ALA A 15 5.32 -30.43 -16.25
CA ALA A 15 6.49 -29.62 -15.91
C ALA A 15 6.19 -28.12 -15.99
N LYS A 16 5.53 -27.65 -17.05
CA LYS A 16 5.12 -26.25 -17.18
C LYS A 16 4.17 -25.83 -16.05
N TYR A 17 3.18 -26.66 -15.71
CA TYR A 17 2.23 -26.38 -14.62
C TYR A 17 2.92 -26.31 -13.25
N ARG A 18 3.87 -27.21 -12.96
CA ARG A 18 4.68 -27.11 -11.73
C ARG A 18 5.43 -25.78 -11.63
N ASN A 19 6.03 -25.33 -12.74
CA ASN A 19 6.73 -24.05 -12.78
C ASN A 19 5.78 -22.85 -12.59
N PHE A 20 4.59 -22.91 -13.17
CA PHE A 20 3.53 -21.92 -12.94
C PHE A 20 3.16 -21.81 -11.47
N LYS A 21 2.83 -22.93 -10.84
CA LYS A 21 2.42 -22.96 -9.43
C LYS A 21 3.48 -22.33 -8.52
N ARG A 22 4.76 -22.57 -8.82
CA ARG A 22 5.90 -22.00 -8.06
C ARG A 22 6.11 -20.50 -8.29
N THR A 23 5.81 -20.00 -9.49
CA THR A 23 6.13 -18.61 -9.88
C THR A 23 4.99 -17.62 -9.67
N ILE A 24 3.74 -18.08 -9.75
CA ILE A 24 2.55 -17.23 -9.61
C ILE A 24 2.48 -16.46 -8.29
N PRO A 25 2.73 -17.06 -7.11
CA PRO A 25 2.67 -16.33 -5.85
C PRO A 25 3.61 -15.13 -5.83
N GLN A 26 4.83 -15.28 -6.36
CA GLN A 26 5.80 -14.20 -6.43
C GLN A 26 5.35 -13.10 -7.39
N LYS A 27 4.79 -13.46 -8.56
CA LYS A 27 4.21 -12.50 -9.51
C LYS A 27 3.03 -11.75 -8.90
N ALA A 28 2.12 -12.45 -8.22
CA ALA A 28 1.01 -11.85 -7.50
C ALA A 28 1.50 -10.85 -6.45
N ALA A 29 2.48 -11.23 -5.63
CA ALA A 29 3.04 -10.37 -4.59
C ALA A 29 3.66 -9.08 -5.18
N ILE A 30 4.39 -9.18 -6.29
CA ILE A 30 4.96 -8.02 -6.99
C ILE A 30 3.85 -7.13 -7.54
N THR A 31 2.83 -7.72 -8.17
CA THR A 31 1.67 -7.00 -8.70
C THR A 31 0.93 -6.25 -7.60
N MET A 32 0.66 -6.88 -6.46
CA MET A 32 0.02 -6.26 -5.28
C MET A 32 0.85 -5.08 -4.74
N VAL A 33 2.16 -5.25 -4.55
CA VAL A 33 3.06 -4.17 -4.09
C VAL A 33 3.02 -2.99 -5.05
N ASN A 34 3.13 -3.25 -6.36
CA ASN A 34 3.10 -2.19 -7.37
C ASN A 34 1.74 -1.49 -7.42
N PHE A 35 0.65 -2.24 -7.29
CA PHE A 35 -0.71 -1.71 -7.22
C PHE A 35 -0.88 -0.74 -6.06
N PHE A 36 -0.52 -1.14 -4.83
CA PHE A 36 -0.65 -0.26 -3.67
C PHE A 36 0.33 0.93 -3.72
N LYS A 37 1.54 0.75 -4.26
CA LYS A 37 2.48 1.86 -4.48
C LYS A 37 1.96 2.89 -5.47
N ARG A 38 1.14 2.48 -6.46
CA ARG A 38 0.51 3.39 -7.43
C ARG A 38 -0.42 4.41 -6.76
N ASN A 39 -1.08 4.05 -5.66
CA ASN A 39 -1.97 4.95 -4.90
C ASN A 39 -1.30 6.28 -4.55
N PHE A 40 0.00 6.26 -4.23
CA PHE A 40 0.79 7.46 -3.89
C PHE A 40 1.07 8.37 -5.09
N ASN A 41 1.10 7.82 -6.31
CA ASN A 41 1.29 8.61 -7.52
C ASN A 41 -0.03 9.29 -7.93
N VAL A 42 -1.15 8.57 -7.84
CA VAL A 42 -2.47 9.09 -8.22
C VAL A 42 -3.15 9.92 -7.11
N GLY A 43 -2.64 9.85 -5.88
CA GLY A 43 -3.14 10.61 -4.73
C GLY A 43 -4.48 10.09 -4.18
N GLY A 44 -4.69 8.78 -4.20
CA GLY A 44 -5.91 8.13 -3.73
C GLY A 44 -5.84 6.62 -3.77
N PHE A 45 -6.83 5.96 -3.17
CA PHE A 45 -6.99 4.52 -3.23
C PHE A 45 -7.59 4.11 -4.57
N VAL A 46 -6.82 3.37 -5.37
CA VAL A 46 -7.31 2.77 -6.62
C VAL A 46 -8.29 1.65 -6.29
N ASP A 47 -9.56 1.91 -6.58
CA ASP A 47 -10.65 0.94 -6.47
C ASP A 47 -11.81 1.35 -7.39
N VAL A 48 -12.93 0.63 -7.32
CA VAL A 48 -14.16 0.92 -8.04
C VAL A 48 -15.26 1.31 -7.05
N PRO A 49 -15.58 2.62 -6.88
CA PRO A 49 -14.97 3.80 -7.51
C PRO A 49 -13.63 4.21 -6.89
N PHE A 50 -12.89 5.07 -7.59
CA PHE A 50 -11.64 5.65 -7.10
C PHE A 50 -11.88 6.54 -5.87
N GLN A 51 -11.10 6.35 -4.80
CA GLN A 51 -11.26 7.11 -3.55
C GLN A 51 -10.10 8.08 -3.37
N ARG A 52 -10.32 9.36 -3.69
CA ARG A 52 -9.28 10.39 -3.57
C ARG A 52 -8.96 10.71 -2.12
N TRP A 53 -7.68 10.88 -1.79
CA TRP A 53 -7.27 11.25 -0.43
C TRP A 53 -7.62 12.70 -0.10
N LYS A 54 -8.06 12.93 1.14
CA LYS A 54 -8.18 14.29 1.69
C LYS A 54 -6.80 14.97 1.71
N LYS A 55 -6.74 16.19 1.15
CA LYS A 55 -5.51 16.97 1.05
C LYS A 55 -4.88 17.23 2.42
N SER A 56 -3.56 17.36 2.46
CA SER A 56 -2.84 17.79 3.67
C SER A 56 -3.17 19.24 4.01
N THR A 57 -3.47 19.50 5.27
CA THR A 57 -3.69 20.86 5.81
C THR A 57 -2.39 21.51 6.31
N TYR A 58 -1.28 20.76 6.36
CA TYR A 58 0.01 21.29 6.78
C TYR A 58 0.51 22.40 5.83
N PRO A 59 0.88 23.59 6.35
CA PRO A 59 1.38 24.68 5.52
C PRO A 59 2.62 24.28 4.71
N GLY A 60 2.59 24.52 3.39
CA GLY A 60 3.68 24.17 2.49
C GLY A 60 3.73 22.69 2.08
N ALA A 61 2.69 21.90 2.37
CA ALA A 61 2.58 20.55 1.84
C ALA A 61 2.34 20.57 0.32
N ARG A 62 3.28 20.00 -0.45
CA ARG A 62 3.14 19.85 -1.91
C ARG A 62 2.15 18.73 -2.26
N THR A 63 2.53 17.48 -1.95
CA THR A 63 1.75 16.28 -2.28
C THR A 63 1.40 15.49 -1.03
N THR A 64 0.13 15.12 -0.90
CA THR A 64 -0.40 14.37 0.24
C THR A 64 0.22 12.97 0.28
N MET A 65 0.65 12.51 1.46
CA MET A 65 1.28 11.18 1.68
C MET A 65 2.64 10.93 1.00
N VAL A 66 3.27 11.93 0.37
CA VAL A 66 4.51 11.72 -0.42
C VAL A 66 5.76 12.37 0.19
N ARG A 67 5.64 13.20 1.23
CA ARG A 67 6.74 14.03 1.77
C ARG A 67 8.10 13.31 1.89
N SER A 68 8.20 12.25 2.70
CA SER A 68 9.43 11.44 2.82
C SER A 68 9.42 10.18 1.96
N GLY A 69 8.27 9.83 1.38
CA GLY A 69 8.03 8.57 0.67
C GLY A 69 8.12 7.31 1.53
N ASN A 70 8.31 7.41 2.85
CA ASN A 70 8.60 6.26 3.71
C ASN A 70 7.48 5.21 3.69
N THR A 71 6.21 5.61 3.85
CA THR A 71 5.07 4.68 3.80
C THR A 71 4.97 3.94 2.48
N ARG A 72 5.23 4.63 1.36
CA ARG A 72 5.26 3.98 0.05
C ARG A 72 6.38 2.94 -0.05
N ARG A 73 7.59 3.25 0.44
CA ARG A 73 8.73 2.33 0.42
C ARG A 73 8.52 1.11 1.31
N GLU A 74 7.82 1.29 2.43
CA GLU A 74 7.53 0.22 3.39
C GLU A 74 6.42 -0.74 2.96
N ILE A 75 5.74 -0.49 1.83
CA ILE A 75 4.86 -1.50 1.22
C ILE A 75 5.73 -2.65 0.69
N LYS A 76 5.67 -3.77 1.39
CA LYS A 76 6.55 -4.94 1.22
C LYS A 76 5.74 -6.23 1.16
N LYS A 77 6.36 -7.25 0.59
CA LYS A 77 5.89 -8.63 0.63
C LYS A 77 6.18 -9.17 2.03
N ILE A 78 5.14 -9.42 2.82
CA ILE A 78 5.28 -9.90 4.20
C ILE A 78 5.39 -11.43 4.21
N GLN A 79 4.57 -12.08 3.40
CA GLN A 79 4.59 -13.53 3.24
C GLN A 79 4.32 -13.88 1.78
N VAL A 80 5.11 -14.79 1.22
CA VAL A 80 4.89 -15.33 -0.12
C VAL A 80 5.10 -16.83 -0.04
N SER A 81 4.03 -17.59 -0.25
CA SER A 81 4.01 -19.04 -0.26
C SER A 81 3.06 -19.52 -1.35
N GLU A 82 3.10 -20.81 -1.69
CA GLU A 82 2.20 -21.38 -2.70
C GLU A 82 0.71 -21.24 -2.32
N SER A 83 0.38 -21.26 -1.04
CA SER A 83 -0.99 -21.17 -0.54
C SER A 83 -1.42 -19.76 -0.15
N ARG A 84 -0.47 -18.88 0.17
CA ARG A 84 -0.79 -17.56 0.73
C ARG A 84 0.22 -16.49 0.32
N VAL A 85 -0.30 -15.36 -0.14
CA VAL A 85 0.45 -14.13 -0.40
C VAL A 85 -0.10 -13.02 0.48
N VAL A 86 0.79 -12.35 1.23
CA VAL A 86 0.46 -11.21 2.08
C VAL A 86 1.39 -10.05 1.74
N VAL A 87 0.79 -8.92 1.38
CA VAL A 87 1.47 -7.64 1.20
C VAL A 87 0.99 -6.69 2.30
N GLY A 88 1.92 -5.96 2.88
CA GLY A 88 1.67 -5.15 4.07
C GLY A 88 2.71 -4.06 4.25
N ILE A 89 2.70 -3.45 5.43
CA ILE A 89 3.66 -2.42 5.82
C ILE A 89 4.73 -3.06 6.70
N GLY A 90 6.00 -2.74 6.43
CA GLY A 90 7.13 -3.18 7.26
C GLY A 90 7.15 -2.55 8.66
N ASN A 91 7.91 -3.16 9.57
CA ASN A 91 7.85 -2.91 11.02
C ASN A 91 8.14 -1.47 11.47
N HIS A 92 8.87 -0.67 10.69
CA HIS A 92 9.36 0.65 11.14
C HIS A 92 8.43 1.83 10.82
N ASN A 93 7.20 1.58 10.39
CA ASN A 93 6.25 2.66 10.06
C ASN A 93 5.04 2.70 11.00
N HIS A 94 5.28 3.23 12.20
CA HIS A 94 4.28 3.33 13.27
C HIS A 94 3.08 4.23 12.92
N TYR A 95 3.22 5.17 11.98
CA TYR A 95 2.13 6.07 11.56
C TYR A 95 1.32 5.55 10.37
N ALA A 96 1.75 4.48 9.69
CA ALA A 96 1.07 3.94 8.52
C ALA A 96 -0.39 3.57 8.82
N LYS A 97 -0.64 2.92 9.96
CA LYS A 97 -1.97 2.47 10.37
C LYS A 97 -2.95 3.64 10.48
N ILE A 98 -2.61 4.65 11.27
CA ILE A 98 -3.48 5.82 11.47
C ILE A 98 -3.69 6.62 10.18
N HIS A 99 -2.74 6.60 9.24
CA HIS A 99 -2.98 7.17 7.91
C HIS A 99 -3.93 6.32 7.06
N ASN A 100 -3.83 4.99 7.10
CA ASN A 100 -4.66 4.09 6.30
C ASN A 100 -6.12 4.04 6.78
N GLU A 101 -6.31 4.04 8.10
CA GLU A 101 -7.61 3.90 8.77
C GLU A 101 -8.23 5.26 9.12
N GLY A 102 -7.40 6.29 9.29
CA GLY A 102 -7.82 7.52 9.96
C GLY A 102 -7.83 7.34 11.47
N GLY A 103 -8.12 8.42 12.20
CA GLY A 103 -8.25 8.33 13.65
C GLY A 103 -8.06 9.66 14.36
N LYS A 104 -7.97 9.58 15.69
CA LYS A 104 -7.77 10.74 16.56
C LYS A 104 -6.53 10.52 17.43
N ILE A 105 -5.69 11.54 17.54
CA ILE A 105 -4.52 11.53 18.44
C ILE A 105 -4.79 12.53 19.57
N LEU A 106 -4.77 12.07 20.81
CA LEU A 106 -4.87 12.95 21.99
C LEU A 106 -3.75 14.00 21.99
N ILE A 107 -4.12 15.27 22.22
CA ILE A 107 -3.16 16.36 22.36
C ILE A 107 -2.62 16.33 23.78
N THR A 108 -1.35 15.98 23.91
CA THR A 108 -0.69 15.91 25.22
C THR A 108 -0.04 17.25 25.62
N PRO A 109 0.16 17.52 26.92
CA PRO A 109 0.94 18.69 27.36
C PRO A 109 2.35 18.73 26.76
N LYS A 110 2.99 17.56 26.56
CA LYS A 110 4.31 17.46 25.90
C LYS A 110 4.26 17.97 24.45
N MET A 111 3.19 17.65 23.70
CA MET A 111 2.99 18.17 22.34
C MET A 111 2.79 19.69 22.34
N ARG A 112 2.04 20.25 23.30
CA ARG A 112 1.88 21.71 23.42
C ARG A 112 3.20 22.42 23.68
N ARG A 113 4.03 21.87 24.59
CA ARG A 113 5.39 22.39 24.82
C ARG A 113 6.25 22.33 23.56
N PHE A 114 6.15 21.23 22.79
CA PHE A 114 6.84 21.11 21.51
C PHE A 114 6.38 22.17 20.50
N PHE A 115 5.07 22.43 20.39
CA PHE A 115 4.56 23.47 19.50
C PHE A 115 5.05 24.87 19.89
N TRP A 116 5.10 25.18 21.19
CA TRP A 116 5.72 26.42 21.66
C TRP A 116 7.20 26.53 21.33
N ALA A 117 7.97 25.46 21.54
CA ALA A 117 9.39 25.43 21.16
C ALA A 117 9.56 25.67 19.65
N LYS A 118 8.73 25.05 18.81
CA LYS A 118 8.74 25.28 17.36
C LYS A 118 8.36 26.69 16.95
N TYR A 119 7.43 27.34 17.66
CA TYR A 119 7.12 28.75 17.44
C TYR A 119 8.33 29.62 17.75
N LYS A 120 8.99 29.43 18.90
CA LYS A 120 10.20 30.17 19.27
C LYS A 120 11.35 29.97 18.26
N GLU A 121 11.50 28.75 17.75
CA GLU A 121 12.54 28.42 16.75
C GLU A 121 12.26 29.04 15.37
N THR A 122 11.00 29.06 14.92
CA THR A 122 10.67 29.36 13.52
C THR A 122 9.93 30.67 13.29
N GLY A 123 9.38 31.30 14.33
CA GLY A 123 8.50 32.47 14.25
C GLY A 123 7.16 32.23 13.55
N LYS A 124 6.84 30.99 13.12
CA LYS A 124 5.64 30.71 12.33
C LYS A 124 4.40 30.58 13.21
N GLU A 125 3.44 31.49 13.03
CA GLU A 125 2.17 31.53 13.75
C GLU A 125 1.40 30.21 13.75
N TYR A 126 1.54 29.39 12.70
CA TYR A 126 0.99 28.03 12.66
C TYR A 126 1.27 27.20 13.93
N TRP A 127 2.49 27.25 14.46
CA TRP A 127 2.87 26.51 15.66
C TRP A 127 2.24 27.09 16.92
N LYS A 128 2.13 28.42 17.01
CA LYS A 128 1.46 29.11 18.11
C LYS A 128 -0.01 28.72 18.18
N TRP A 129 -0.68 28.67 17.02
CA TRP A 129 -2.10 28.29 16.93
C TRP A 129 -2.33 26.84 17.37
N LEU A 130 -1.41 25.93 17.03
CA LEU A 130 -1.45 24.56 17.53
C LEU A 130 -1.22 24.47 19.05
N ALA A 131 -0.32 25.31 19.59
CA ALA A 131 -0.05 25.33 21.03
C ALA A 131 -1.26 25.82 21.85
N LEU A 132 -1.96 26.82 21.33
CA LEU A 132 -3.11 27.49 21.95
C LEU A 132 -4.46 26.81 21.66
N THR A 133 -4.51 25.78 20.81
CA THR A 133 -5.79 25.18 20.40
C THR A 133 -6.60 24.65 21.59
N SER A 134 -7.90 24.93 21.61
CA SER A 134 -8.84 24.34 22.58
C SER A 134 -9.20 22.89 22.27
N LYS A 135 -8.81 22.37 21.10
CA LYS A 135 -9.04 20.97 20.72
C LYS A 135 -8.30 20.03 21.69
N THR A 136 -8.96 18.93 22.02
CA THR A 136 -8.39 17.84 22.85
C THR A 136 -7.68 16.77 22.01
N HIS A 137 -7.99 16.70 20.71
CA HIS A 137 -7.44 15.71 19.80
C HIS A 137 -7.11 16.30 18.42
N ILE A 138 -6.15 15.70 17.74
CA ILE A 138 -5.84 15.90 16.32
C ILE A 138 -6.59 14.85 15.52
N GLU A 139 -7.43 15.29 14.59
CA GLU A 139 -8.13 14.40 13.65
C GLU A 139 -7.25 14.10 12.44
N ILE A 140 -6.94 12.83 12.23
CA ILE A 140 -6.21 12.34 11.06
C ILE A 140 -7.23 11.77 10.09
N PRO A 141 -7.43 12.39 8.90
CA PRO A 141 -8.34 11.85 7.93
C PRO A 141 -7.79 10.55 7.34
N GLN A 142 -8.70 9.64 7.04
CA GLN A 142 -8.40 8.39 6.37
C GLN A 142 -7.79 8.66 4.98
N ARG A 143 -6.68 7.99 4.70
CA ARG A 143 -5.98 7.98 3.42
C ARG A 143 -5.61 6.54 3.10
N LYS A 144 -6.61 5.74 2.79
CA LYS A 144 -6.45 4.30 2.50
C LYS A 144 -5.45 4.12 1.36
N PHE A 145 -4.38 3.39 1.59
CA PHE A 145 -3.36 3.07 0.59
C PHE A 145 -3.15 1.56 0.45
N ILE A 146 -3.65 0.77 1.40
CA ILE A 146 -3.61 -0.69 1.40
C ILE A 146 -4.89 -1.27 2.01
N GLY A 147 -5.28 -2.46 1.57
CA GLY A 147 -6.46 -3.19 2.00
C GLY A 147 -7.24 -3.73 0.81
N ASP A 148 -8.45 -4.24 1.07
CA ASP A 148 -9.28 -4.88 0.05
C ASP A 148 -9.66 -3.90 -1.07
N SER A 149 -9.59 -4.39 -2.32
CA SER A 149 -9.79 -3.61 -3.55
C SER A 149 -10.28 -4.52 -4.68
N LYS A 150 -11.45 -4.21 -5.23
CA LYS A 150 -12.01 -4.91 -6.40
C LYS A 150 -11.16 -4.69 -7.65
N ALA A 151 -10.50 -3.53 -7.75
CA ALA A 151 -9.59 -3.23 -8.84
C ALA A 151 -8.31 -4.08 -8.77
N LEU A 152 -7.82 -4.38 -7.57
CA LEU A 152 -6.69 -5.29 -7.38
C LEU A 152 -7.06 -6.72 -7.77
N GLU A 153 -8.22 -7.23 -7.31
CA GLU A 153 -8.72 -8.56 -7.67
C GLU A 153 -8.75 -8.76 -9.20
N LYS A 154 -9.41 -7.84 -9.92
CA LYS A 154 -9.45 -7.87 -11.40
C LYS A 154 -8.07 -7.81 -12.04
N THR A 155 -7.12 -7.11 -11.42
CA THR A 155 -5.74 -7.01 -11.90
C THR A 155 -5.00 -8.33 -11.72
N LEU A 156 -5.21 -9.00 -10.58
CA LEU A 156 -4.65 -10.31 -10.29
C LEU A 156 -5.24 -11.38 -11.20
N ASP A 157 -6.56 -11.39 -11.42
CA ASP A 157 -7.22 -12.34 -12.32
C ASP A 157 -6.65 -12.27 -13.73
N ARG A 158 -6.53 -11.05 -14.28
CA ARG A 158 -5.93 -10.83 -15.61
C ARG A 158 -4.48 -11.31 -15.66
N MET A 159 -3.71 -11.07 -14.60
CA MET A 159 -2.32 -11.53 -14.50
C MET A 159 -2.26 -13.06 -14.49
N VAL A 160 -3.04 -13.73 -13.64
CA VAL A 160 -3.09 -15.20 -13.56
C VAL A 160 -3.53 -15.82 -14.88
N LEU A 161 -4.59 -15.29 -15.50
CA LEU A 161 -5.06 -15.74 -16.82
C LEU A 161 -4.00 -15.57 -17.91
N SER A 162 -3.29 -14.44 -17.92
CA SER A 162 -2.19 -14.21 -18.87
C SER A 162 -1.07 -15.22 -18.70
N GLU A 163 -0.69 -15.51 -17.45
CA GLU A 163 0.35 -16.49 -17.16
C GLU A 163 -0.09 -17.93 -17.46
N LEU A 164 -1.35 -18.28 -17.19
CA LEU A 164 -1.91 -19.59 -17.53
C LEU A 164 -1.91 -19.82 -19.05
N LYS A 165 -2.31 -18.81 -19.83
CA LYS A 165 -2.31 -18.88 -21.30
C LYS A 165 -0.92 -19.18 -21.88
N LYS A 166 0.15 -18.63 -21.29
CA LYS A 166 1.55 -18.89 -21.73
C LYS A 166 2.01 -20.33 -21.56
N ILE A 167 1.28 -21.13 -20.78
CA ILE A 167 1.62 -22.54 -20.54
C ILE A 167 0.84 -23.46 -21.46
N LEU A 168 -0.41 -23.09 -21.74
CA LEU A 168 -1.34 -23.84 -22.56
C LEU A 168 -1.12 -23.63 -24.06
N LEU A 169 -0.66 -22.45 -24.45
CA LEU A 169 -0.24 -22.09 -25.80
C LEU A 169 1.29 -22.18 -25.91
#